data_AF-A0A352LWH8-F1
#
_entry.id   AF-A0A352LWH8-F1
#
_cell.length_a   1.000
_cell.length_b   1.000
_cell.length_c   1.000
_cell.angle_alpha   90.00
_cell.angle_beta   90.00
_cell.angle_gamma   90.00
#
_symmetry.space_group_name_H-M   'P 1'
#
loop_
_entity.id
_entity.type
_entity.pdbx_description
1 polymer ?
#
loop_
_entity_poly.entity_id
_entity_poly.type
_entity_poly.pdbx_seq_one_letter_code
_entity_poly.pdbx_strand_id
1 'polypeptide(L)'
;MTTDIPVPTYLTVVINRTGIGKAVSVGMKCSLDPIAALVGSIEETFTTRTWLRTEYENHYRKVTRETLMKRSDIKTRGFLWYSRSAIGKLNFLLNSQKTSPNIPKSISSRSSGEQLEILINIFKKLGLDILYKDITIQVFRKMNYFVVKVIIPKAQPFYLNEARKLLGGERLYQVSQKIGFNKNERRKLNNFPHPFL
;
A
#
# COMPACT_ATOMS: atom_id res chain seq x y z
N MET A 1 5.24 6.36 -5.94
CA MET A 1 5.40 6.19 -4.48
C MET A 1 6.72 5.51 -4.11
N THR A 2 7.69 5.37 -5.03
CA THR A 2 9.04 4.91 -4.71
C THR A 2 9.66 5.76 -3.60
N THR A 3 10.35 5.11 -2.65
CA THR A 3 10.95 5.74 -1.48
C THR A 3 12.48 5.74 -1.59
N ASP A 4 13.19 5.85 -0.46
CA ASP A 4 14.63 5.59 -0.37
C ASP A 4 14.99 4.12 -0.62
N ILE A 5 14.01 3.21 -0.61
CA ILE A 5 14.15 1.88 -1.19
C ILE A 5 13.86 2.02 -2.70
N PRO A 6 14.87 1.89 -3.58
CA PRO A 6 14.76 2.21 -5.01
C PRO A 6 14.07 1.09 -5.81
N VAL A 7 12.95 0.58 -5.31
CA VAL A 7 12.10 -0.39 -6.01
C VAL A 7 10.87 0.35 -6.55
N PRO A 8 10.63 0.33 -7.87
CA PRO A 8 9.48 0.98 -8.48
C PRO A 8 8.18 0.62 -7.75
N THR A 9 7.52 1.64 -7.21
CA THR A 9 6.27 1.49 -6.43
C THR A 9 5.25 2.50 -6.92
N TYR A 10 4.12 2.00 -7.41
CA TYR A 10 3.03 2.80 -7.94
C TYR A 10 1.81 2.70 -7.05
N LEU A 11 1.16 3.85 -6.83
CA LEU A 11 -0.15 3.95 -6.19
C LEU A 11 -1.11 4.44 -7.27
N THR A 12 -2.12 3.64 -7.56
CA THR A 12 -3.22 4.02 -8.44
C THR A 12 -4.41 4.44 -7.58
N VAL A 13 -5.07 5.53 -7.96
CA VAL A 13 -6.25 6.07 -7.28
C VAL A 13 -7.36 6.23 -8.30
N VAL A 14 -8.46 5.51 -8.11
CA VAL A 14 -9.68 5.66 -8.91
C VAL A 14 -10.69 6.46 -8.11
N ILE A 15 -11.11 7.60 -8.68
CA ILE A 15 -12.10 8.50 -8.10
C ILE A 15 -13.39 8.42 -8.90
N ASN A 16 -14.47 8.04 -8.23
CA ASN A 16 -15.81 8.00 -8.79
C ASN A 16 -16.67 9.14 -8.23
N ARG A 17 -17.04 10.09 -9.09
CA ARG A 17 -17.80 11.30 -8.71
C ARG A 17 -19.31 11.19 -8.96
N THR A 18 -19.76 10.13 -9.62
CA THR A 18 -21.18 9.96 -10.00
C THR A 18 -22.09 9.81 -8.79
N GLY A 19 -21.57 9.25 -7.69
CA GLY A 19 -22.36 8.89 -6.51
C GLY A 19 -22.96 7.48 -6.60
N ILE A 20 -22.75 6.77 -7.72
CA ILE A 20 -23.18 5.40 -7.93
C ILE A 20 -21.94 4.50 -7.77
N GLY A 21 -21.87 3.75 -6.68
CA GLY A 21 -20.74 2.87 -6.36
C GLY A 21 -19.64 3.55 -5.53
N LYS A 22 -18.59 2.78 -5.19
CA LYS A 22 -17.48 3.21 -4.33
C LYS A 22 -16.78 4.47 -4.87
N ALA A 23 -16.75 5.54 -4.06
CA ALA A 23 -16.17 6.82 -4.42
C ALA A 23 -14.64 6.81 -4.56
N VAL A 24 -13.94 6.10 -3.67
CA VAL A 24 -12.47 6.03 -3.67
C VAL A 24 -12.02 4.58 -3.72
N SER A 25 -11.19 4.22 -4.68
CA SER A 25 -10.47 2.95 -4.72
C SER A 25 -8.99 3.21 -4.89
N VAL A 26 -8.17 2.42 -4.21
CA VAL A 26 -6.71 2.49 -4.35
C VAL A 26 -6.15 1.10 -4.53
N GLY A 27 -5.01 1.03 -5.21
CA GLY A 27 -4.18 -0.15 -5.34
C GLY A 27 -2.73 0.27 -5.35
N MET A 28 -1.84 -0.55 -4.80
CA MET A 28 -0.42 -0.24 -4.71
C MET A 28 0.43 -1.48 -4.90
N LYS A 29 1.30 -1.41 -5.90
CA LYS A 29 2.21 -2.51 -6.19
C LYS A 29 3.64 -2.00 -6.33
N CYS A 30 4.56 -2.82 -5.86
CA CYS A 30 5.99 -2.68 -6.09
C CYS A 30 6.52 -3.85 -6.93
N SER A 31 7.47 -3.58 -7.81
CA SER A 31 8.20 -4.59 -8.57
C SER A 31 9.49 -4.01 -9.12
N LEU A 32 10.49 -4.87 -9.34
CA LEU A 32 11.70 -4.52 -10.10
C LEU A 32 11.40 -4.30 -11.61
N ASP A 33 10.24 -4.77 -12.07
CA ASP A 33 9.64 -4.37 -13.34
C ASP A 33 8.66 -3.21 -13.12
N PRO A 34 8.98 -1.99 -13.57
CA PRO A 34 8.12 -0.83 -13.35
C PRO A 34 6.78 -0.94 -14.10
N ILE A 35 6.74 -1.61 -15.25
CA ILE A 35 5.50 -1.80 -16.01
C ILE A 35 4.61 -2.79 -15.27
N ALA A 36 5.17 -3.91 -14.78
CA ALA A 36 4.39 -4.85 -13.98
C ALA A 36 3.91 -4.23 -12.65
N ALA A 37 4.71 -3.36 -12.03
CA ALA A 37 4.28 -2.60 -10.85
C ALA A 37 3.12 -1.65 -11.18
N LEU A 38 3.20 -0.93 -12.30
CA LEU A 38 2.14 -0.02 -12.73
C LEU A 38 0.85 -0.78 -13.02
N VAL A 39 0.89 -1.76 -13.92
CA VAL A 39 -0.27 -2.57 -14.33
C VAL A 39 -0.92 -3.22 -13.12
N GLY A 40 -0.15 -3.89 -12.26
CA GLY A 40 -0.75 -4.56 -11.11
C GLY A 40 -1.29 -3.60 -10.05
N SER A 41 -0.79 -2.36 -9.95
CA SER A 41 -1.42 -1.34 -9.08
C SER A 41 -2.80 -0.91 -9.61
N ILE A 42 -2.98 -0.90 -10.94
CA ILE A 42 -4.27 -0.63 -11.58
C ILE A 42 -5.21 -1.81 -11.32
N GLU A 43 -4.77 -3.04 -11.56
CA GLU A 43 -5.56 -4.26 -11.32
C GLU A 43 -6.06 -4.33 -9.87
N GLU A 44 -5.17 -4.09 -8.90
CA GLU A 44 -5.50 -4.09 -7.48
C GLU A 44 -6.58 -3.07 -7.11
N THR A 45 -6.58 -1.92 -7.79
CA THR A 45 -7.57 -0.87 -7.56
C THR A 45 -9.00 -1.34 -7.88
N PHE A 46 -9.16 -2.26 -8.84
CA PHE A 46 -10.46 -2.77 -9.26
C PHE A 46 -10.91 -4.02 -8.49
N THR A 47 -10.00 -4.77 -7.88
CA THR A 47 -10.30 -6.08 -7.26
C THR A 47 -11.37 -5.99 -6.17
N THR A 48 -11.42 -4.87 -5.44
CA THR A 48 -12.34 -4.71 -4.30
C THR A 48 -13.67 -4.05 -4.64
N ARG A 49 -13.85 -3.55 -5.88
CA ARG A 49 -15.05 -2.78 -6.23
C ARG A 49 -16.29 -3.65 -6.33
N THR A 50 -16.20 -4.83 -6.94
CA THR A 50 -17.35 -5.68 -7.22
C THR A 50 -17.98 -6.22 -5.94
N TRP A 51 -17.21 -6.92 -5.10
CA TRP A 51 -17.76 -7.51 -3.87
C TRP A 51 -18.23 -6.45 -2.87
N LEU A 52 -17.54 -5.30 -2.78
CA LEU A 52 -17.96 -4.22 -1.87
C LEU A 52 -19.25 -3.55 -2.36
N ARG A 53 -19.50 -3.51 -3.67
CA ARG A 53 -20.78 -3.05 -4.21
C ARG A 53 -21.91 -3.97 -3.77
N THR A 54 -21.75 -5.29 -3.92
CA THR A 54 -22.72 -6.28 -3.44
C THR A 54 -22.99 -6.13 -1.95
N GLU A 55 -21.95 -6.00 -1.13
CA GLU A 55 -22.10 -5.77 0.31
C GLU A 55 -22.81 -4.44 0.63
N TYR A 56 -22.55 -3.40 -0.16
CA TYR A 56 -23.23 -2.11 0.01
C TYR A 56 -24.72 -2.23 -0.32
N GLU A 57 -25.06 -2.83 -1.46
CA GLU A 57 -26.46 -2.97 -1.90
C GLU A 57 -27.29 -3.81 -0.91
N ASN A 58 -26.69 -4.87 -0.34
CA ASN A 58 -27.41 -5.75 0.58
C ASN A 58 -27.38 -5.28 2.04
N HIS A 59 -26.28 -4.67 2.49
CA HIS A 59 -25.96 -4.53 3.92
C HIS A 59 -25.37 -3.16 4.29
N TYR A 60 -25.56 -2.13 3.48
CA TYR A 60 -24.99 -0.82 3.76
C TYR A 60 -25.43 -0.27 5.12
N ARG A 61 -24.43 0.23 5.84
CA ARG A 61 -24.61 1.05 7.03
C ARG A 61 -23.66 2.23 6.92
N LYS A 62 -24.13 3.41 7.35
CA LYS A 62 -23.26 4.59 7.43
C LYS A 62 -22.12 4.30 8.40
N VAL A 63 -20.89 4.30 7.89
CA VAL A 63 -19.68 4.10 8.69
C VAL A 63 -19.00 5.45 8.92
N THR A 64 -18.66 5.73 10.17
CA THR A 64 -17.81 6.86 10.52
C THR A 64 -16.42 6.38 10.91
N ARG A 65 -15.50 7.33 11.10
CA ARG A 65 -14.16 7.03 11.62
C ARG A 65 -14.25 6.34 12.98
N GLU A 66 -15.14 6.80 13.85
CA GLU A 66 -15.34 6.26 15.20
C GLU A 66 -15.80 4.79 15.15
N THR A 67 -16.70 4.45 14.22
CA THR A 67 -17.11 3.06 13.98
C THR A 67 -15.91 2.18 13.62
N LEU A 68 -15.06 2.65 12.69
CA LEU A 68 -13.89 1.90 12.25
C LEU A 68 -12.80 1.77 13.34
N MET A 69 -12.67 2.77 14.21
CA MET A 69 -11.78 2.70 15.38
C MET A 69 -12.24 1.64 16.39
N LYS A 70 -13.56 1.45 16.55
CA LYS A 70 -14.12 0.41 17.44
C LYS A 70 -14.08 -0.98 16.81
N ARG A 71 -14.26 -1.05 15.49
CA ARG A 71 -14.31 -2.30 14.71
C ARG A 71 -13.54 -2.14 13.41
N SER A 72 -12.26 -2.49 13.46
CA SER A 72 -11.36 -2.42 12.32
C SER A 72 -11.48 -3.67 11.45
N ASP A 73 -12.42 -3.65 10.50
CA ASP A 73 -12.54 -4.68 9.47
C ASP A 73 -12.59 -4.08 8.06
N ILE A 74 -12.26 -4.93 7.07
CA ILE A 74 -12.12 -4.56 5.67
C ILE A 74 -13.43 -3.97 5.12
N LYS A 75 -14.58 -4.55 5.48
CA LYS A 75 -15.88 -4.07 5.01
C LYS A 75 -16.20 -2.67 5.53
N THR A 76 -16.02 -2.46 6.83
CA THR A 76 -16.25 -1.18 7.51
C THR A 76 -15.35 -0.11 6.89
N ARG A 77 -14.07 -0.42 6.65
CA ARG A 77 -13.15 0.50 5.95
C ARG A 77 -13.62 0.78 4.52
N GLY A 78 -14.07 -0.25 3.80
CA GLY A 78 -14.64 -0.08 2.45
C GLY A 78 -15.81 0.89 2.42
N PHE A 79 -16.74 0.76 3.36
CA PHE A 79 -17.90 1.64 3.47
C PHE A 79 -17.54 3.08 3.86
N LEU A 80 -16.52 3.28 4.69
CA LEU A 80 -16.01 4.63 5.01
C LEU A 80 -15.59 5.40 3.75
N TRP A 81 -15.03 4.69 2.77
CA TRP A 81 -14.54 5.25 1.50
C TRP A 81 -15.54 5.16 0.34
N TYR A 82 -16.76 4.69 0.62
CA TYR A 82 -17.80 4.55 -0.40
C TYR A 82 -18.47 5.88 -0.75
N SER A 83 -18.64 6.77 0.23
CA SER A 83 -19.31 8.07 0.05
C SER A 83 -18.46 9.07 -0.75
N ARG A 84 -19.10 9.85 -1.62
CA ARG A 84 -18.45 10.98 -2.35
C ARG A 84 -17.74 11.96 -1.42
N SER A 85 -18.27 12.17 -0.22
CA SER A 85 -17.66 13.05 0.79
C SER A 85 -16.25 12.60 1.20
N ALA A 86 -15.92 11.31 1.07
CA ALA A 86 -14.60 10.77 1.38
C ALA A 86 -13.53 11.21 0.39
N ILE A 87 -13.88 11.60 -0.84
CA ILE A 87 -12.93 12.05 -1.88
C ILE A 87 -12.08 13.21 -1.35
N GLY A 88 -12.69 14.17 -0.63
CA GLY A 88 -11.99 15.32 -0.07
C GLY A 88 -10.90 14.95 0.95
N LYS A 89 -10.96 13.76 1.54
CA LYS A 89 -9.92 13.25 2.46
C LYS A 89 -8.62 12.89 1.75
N LEU A 90 -8.63 12.77 0.42
CA LEU A 90 -7.45 12.55 -0.41
C LEU A 90 -6.89 13.82 -1.04
N ASN A 91 -7.38 15.02 -0.69
CA ASN A 91 -6.88 16.26 -1.31
C ASN A 91 -5.37 16.48 -1.12
N PHE A 92 -4.78 15.96 -0.02
CA PHE A 92 -3.32 16.01 0.17
C PHE A 92 -2.54 15.26 -0.93
N LEU A 93 -3.16 14.27 -1.55
CA LEU A 93 -2.61 13.49 -2.65
C LEU A 93 -3.10 14.02 -4.01
N LEU A 94 -4.39 14.31 -4.15
CA LEU A 94 -4.98 14.71 -5.43
C LEU A 94 -4.56 16.12 -5.87
N ASN A 95 -4.22 17.00 -4.93
CA ASN A 95 -3.77 18.37 -5.22
C ASN A 95 -2.25 18.49 -5.27
N SER A 96 -1.49 17.39 -5.21
CA SER A 96 -0.04 17.45 -5.35
C SER A 96 0.36 17.90 -6.76
N GLN A 97 1.52 18.54 -6.90
CA GLN A 97 2.07 18.90 -8.20
C GLN A 97 2.19 17.66 -9.08
N LYS A 98 1.63 17.73 -10.29
CA LYS A 98 1.75 16.67 -11.28
C LYS A 98 3.13 16.75 -11.92
N THR A 99 3.86 15.65 -11.85
CA THR A 99 5.16 15.50 -12.52
C THR A 99 5.08 14.30 -13.44
N SER A 100 5.65 14.42 -14.65
CA SER A 100 5.86 13.25 -15.51
C SER A 100 6.83 12.30 -14.80
N PRO A 101 6.43 11.05 -14.51
CA PRO A 101 7.33 10.14 -13.83
C PRO A 101 8.47 9.74 -14.77
N ASN A 102 9.70 9.75 -14.27
CA ASN A 102 10.77 9.02 -14.92
C ASN A 102 10.55 7.53 -14.66
N ILE A 103 10.29 6.75 -15.71
CA ILE A 103 10.10 5.31 -15.60
C ILE A 103 11.50 4.68 -15.61
N PRO A 104 11.96 4.06 -14.50
CA PRO A 104 13.30 3.46 -14.47
C PRO A 104 13.40 2.30 -15.46
N LYS A 105 14.61 1.92 -15.83
CA LYS A 105 14.82 0.70 -16.63
C LYS A 105 14.41 -0.53 -15.82
N SER A 106 13.70 -1.45 -16.46
CA SER A 106 13.39 -2.74 -15.86
C SER A 106 14.66 -3.57 -15.69
N ILE A 107 14.76 -4.29 -14.58
CA ILE A 107 15.77 -5.34 -14.37
C ILE A 107 15.13 -6.75 -14.34
N SER A 108 13.89 -6.87 -14.81
CA SER A 108 13.12 -8.12 -14.82
C SER A 108 13.63 -9.20 -15.77
N SER A 109 14.55 -8.85 -16.68
CA SER A 109 15.24 -9.81 -17.54
C SER A 109 16.22 -10.73 -16.79
N ARG A 110 16.53 -10.42 -15.52
CA ARG A 110 17.38 -11.24 -14.66
C ARG A 110 16.61 -12.39 -14.02
N SER A 111 17.29 -13.47 -13.68
CA SER A 111 16.72 -14.59 -12.93
C SER A 111 16.19 -14.16 -11.56
N SER A 112 15.27 -14.95 -10.98
CA SER A 112 14.74 -14.67 -9.64
C SER A 112 15.83 -14.62 -8.56
N GLY A 113 16.87 -15.46 -8.68
CA GLY A 113 18.02 -15.43 -7.76
C GLY A 113 18.81 -14.13 -7.85
N GLU A 114 19.12 -13.67 -9.07
CA GLU A 114 19.80 -12.38 -9.26
C GLU A 114 18.96 -11.19 -8.77
N GLN A 115 17.64 -11.23 -9.00
CA GLN A 115 16.74 -10.20 -8.49
C GLN A 115 16.71 -10.17 -6.95
N LEU A 116 16.73 -11.34 -6.30
CA LEU A 116 16.81 -11.44 -4.85
C LEU A 116 18.14 -10.87 -4.32
N GLU A 117 19.27 -11.19 -4.95
CA GLU A 117 20.58 -10.65 -4.59
C GLU A 117 20.64 -9.12 -4.70
N ILE A 118 20.01 -8.55 -5.73
CA ILE A 118 19.89 -7.08 -5.87
C ILE A 118 19.13 -6.49 -4.69
N LEU A 119 18.00 -7.09 -4.30
CA LEU A 119 17.21 -6.63 -3.15
C LEU A 119 18.01 -6.74 -1.85
N ILE A 120 18.66 -7.88 -1.59
CA ILE A 120 19.52 -8.07 -0.41
C ILE A 120 20.57 -6.97 -0.32
N ASN A 121 21.25 -6.67 -1.43
CA ASN A 121 22.25 -5.62 -1.49
C ASN A 121 21.67 -4.20 -1.26
N ILE A 122 20.46 -3.92 -1.75
CA ILE A 122 19.74 -2.66 -1.48
C ILE A 122 19.48 -2.52 0.02
N PHE A 123 18.88 -3.53 0.65
CA PHE A 123 18.53 -3.48 2.08
C PHE A 123 19.79 -3.40 2.96
N LYS A 124 20.85 -4.13 2.61
CA LYS A 124 22.16 -4.07 3.29
C LYS A 124 22.76 -2.65 3.23
N LYS A 125 22.75 -2.00 2.07
CA LYS A 125 23.24 -0.61 1.91
C LYS A 125 22.43 0.39 2.72
N LEU A 126 21.14 0.12 2.93
CA LEU A 126 20.26 0.93 3.76
C LEU A 126 20.35 0.62 5.26
N GLY A 127 21.17 -0.34 5.69
CA GLY A 127 21.27 -0.77 7.08
C GLY A 127 19.98 -1.43 7.61
N LEU A 128 19.25 -2.11 6.72
CA LEU A 128 18.00 -2.79 7.02
C LEU A 128 18.21 -4.31 7.02
N ASP A 129 18.01 -4.92 8.17
CA ASP A 129 18.08 -6.38 8.30
C ASP A 129 16.88 -7.05 7.62
N ILE A 130 17.15 -8.16 6.93
CA ILE A 130 16.13 -9.04 6.36
C ILE A 130 16.15 -10.33 7.17
N LEU A 131 15.02 -10.64 7.81
CA LEU A 131 14.76 -11.93 8.43
C LEU A 131 13.79 -12.70 7.54
N TYR A 132 14.02 -14.00 7.38
CA TYR A 132 13.05 -14.85 6.71
C TYR A 132 12.91 -16.19 7.43
N LYS A 133 11.74 -16.82 7.26
CA LYS A 133 11.48 -18.18 7.69
C LYS A 133 10.71 -18.91 6.62
N ASP A 134 11.22 -20.07 6.23
CA ASP A 134 10.45 -21.07 5.49
C ASP A 134 9.39 -21.67 6.43
N ILE A 135 8.12 -21.43 6.11
CA ILE A 135 6.94 -21.90 6.84
C ILE A 135 6.14 -22.91 5.99
N THR A 136 6.79 -23.53 5.01
CA THR A 136 6.15 -24.48 4.10
C THR A 136 5.75 -25.74 4.84
N ILE A 137 4.44 -26.00 4.88
CA ILE A 137 3.86 -27.24 5.42
C ILE A 137 4.13 -28.41 4.47
N GLN A 138 4.20 -29.63 5.03
CA GLN A 138 4.64 -30.82 4.29
C GLN A 138 3.81 -31.09 3.03
N VAL A 139 2.49 -30.86 3.06
CA VAL A 139 1.61 -31.05 1.90
C VAL A 139 1.99 -30.13 0.73
N PHE A 140 2.39 -28.88 0.99
CA PHE A 140 2.84 -27.95 -0.04
C PHE A 140 4.22 -28.32 -0.58
N ARG A 141 5.14 -28.79 0.28
CA ARG A 141 6.45 -29.29 -0.18
C ARG A 141 6.32 -30.44 -1.18
N LYS A 142 5.42 -31.40 -0.90
CA LYS A 142 5.16 -32.52 -1.82
C LYS A 142 4.66 -32.07 -3.20
N MET A 143 4.02 -30.90 -3.27
CA MET A 143 3.52 -30.31 -4.51
C MET A 143 4.49 -29.26 -5.11
N ASN A 144 5.72 -29.15 -4.59
CA ASN A 144 6.70 -28.15 -5.00
C ASN A 144 6.22 -26.69 -4.84
N TYR A 145 5.36 -26.44 -3.84
CA TYR A 145 4.95 -25.10 -3.42
C TYR A 145 5.70 -24.70 -2.15
N PHE A 146 6.22 -23.48 -2.13
CA PHE A 146 6.98 -22.93 -1.00
C PHE A 146 6.29 -21.69 -0.44
N VAL A 147 6.28 -21.59 0.89
CA VAL A 147 5.74 -20.45 1.62
C VAL A 147 6.82 -19.90 2.53
N VAL A 148 7.20 -18.65 2.30
CA VAL A 148 8.18 -17.93 3.10
C VAL A 148 7.55 -16.72 3.76
N LYS A 149 7.93 -16.46 5.01
CA LYS A 149 7.62 -15.22 5.70
C LYS A 149 8.87 -14.37 5.78
N VAL A 150 8.84 -13.17 5.21
CA VAL A 150 9.92 -12.19 5.26
C VAL A 150 9.53 -11.06 6.21
N ILE A 151 10.46 -10.65 7.07
CA ILE A 151 10.30 -9.56 8.03
C ILE A 151 11.49 -8.62 7.88
N ILE A 152 11.22 -7.34 7.72
CA ILE A 152 12.22 -6.27 7.68
C ILE A 152 11.91 -5.35 8.87
N PRO A 153 12.52 -5.57 10.06
CA PRO A 153 12.04 -4.99 11.32
C PRO A 153 11.89 -3.48 11.32
N LYS A 154 12.82 -2.78 10.66
CA LYS A 154 12.83 -1.32 10.59
C LYS A 154 11.94 -0.75 9.49
N ALA A 155 11.41 -1.56 8.56
CA ALA A 155 10.48 -1.10 7.53
C ALA A 155 9.18 -0.60 8.16
N GLN A 156 8.53 0.39 7.53
CA GLN A 156 7.26 0.92 8.04
C GLN A 156 6.11 -0.03 7.66
N PRO A 157 5.48 -0.71 8.63
CA PRO A 157 4.37 -1.59 8.32
C PRO A 157 3.12 -0.80 7.93
N PHE A 158 2.32 -1.41 7.08
CA PHE A 158 1.00 -0.93 6.72
C PHE A 158 -0.03 -1.52 7.69
N TYR A 159 -0.79 -0.68 8.40
CA TYR A 159 -1.74 -1.17 9.40
C TYR A 159 -3.09 -1.50 8.76
N LEU A 160 -3.80 -2.51 9.25
CA LEU A 160 -5.22 -2.75 8.92
C LEU A 160 -6.10 -2.71 10.18
N ASN A 161 -5.56 -2.21 11.27
CA ASN A 161 -6.25 -2.03 12.54
C ASN A 161 -6.06 -0.59 13.02
N GLU A 162 -7.12 0.21 12.94
CA GLU A 162 -7.12 1.62 13.28
C GLU A 162 -6.88 1.89 14.78
N ALA A 163 -7.21 0.93 15.65
CA ALA A 163 -6.94 1.01 17.08
C ALA A 163 -5.47 0.69 17.42
N ARG A 164 -4.73 0.05 16.50
CA ARG A 164 -3.34 -0.38 16.71
C ARG A 164 -2.42 0.16 15.61
N LYS A 165 -2.41 1.48 15.45
CA LYS A 165 -1.54 2.15 14.47
C LYS A 165 -0.08 2.00 14.86
N LEU A 166 0.75 1.60 13.89
CA LEU A 166 2.17 1.36 14.07
C LEU A 166 2.96 2.64 13.73
N LEU A 167 2.94 3.62 14.63
CA LEU A 167 3.47 4.98 14.39
C LEU A 167 4.88 5.23 14.98
N GLY A 168 5.49 4.21 15.60
CA GLY A 168 6.78 4.35 16.29
C GLY A 168 8.02 4.20 15.40
N GLY A 169 7.87 3.80 14.14
CA GLY A 169 9.01 3.53 13.25
C GLY A 169 9.71 4.82 12.80
N GLU A 170 11.04 4.87 12.91
CA GLU A 170 11.84 6.03 12.50
C GLU A 170 11.66 6.41 11.03
N ARG A 171 11.54 5.39 10.16
CA ARG A 171 11.36 5.58 8.71
C ARG A 171 10.10 6.39 8.38
N LEU A 172 9.05 6.33 9.21
CA LEU A 172 7.84 7.13 9.04
C LEU A 172 8.12 8.64 9.05
N TYR A 173 9.13 9.07 9.82
CA TYR A 173 9.45 10.48 10.02
C TYR A 173 10.66 10.95 9.22
N GLN A 174 11.59 10.05 8.90
CA GLN A 174 12.86 10.40 8.25
C GLN A 174 12.83 10.25 6.73
N VAL A 175 12.08 9.28 6.18
CA VAL A 175 12.18 8.95 4.75
C VAL A 175 11.75 10.11 3.88
N SER A 176 10.66 10.81 4.22
CA SER A 176 10.18 11.96 3.43
C SER A 176 11.27 13.03 3.24
N GLN A 177 12.07 13.29 4.28
CA GLN A 177 13.19 14.23 4.21
C GLN A 177 14.31 13.71 3.30
N LYS A 178 14.66 12.41 3.43
CA LYS A 178 15.69 11.76 2.59
C LYS A 178 15.37 11.82 1.10
N ILE A 179 14.10 11.77 0.73
CA ILE A 179 13.64 11.85 -0.67
C ILE A 179 13.18 13.26 -1.09
N GLY A 180 13.57 14.30 -0.35
CA GLY A 180 13.37 15.70 -0.76
C GLY A 180 12.00 16.30 -0.47
N PHE A 181 11.09 15.58 0.18
CA PHE A 181 9.82 16.12 0.67
C PHE A 181 10.06 16.80 2.03
N ASN A 182 10.78 17.93 2.01
CA ASN A 182 11.10 18.72 3.20
C ASN A 182 10.23 19.99 3.22
N LYS A 183 9.10 19.93 3.92
CA LYS A 183 8.38 21.14 4.34
C LYS A 183 8.57 21.28 5.83
N ASN A 184 8.98 22.48 6.27
CA ASN A 184 9.15 22.91 7.67
C ASN A 184 7.82 22.89 8.48
N GLU A 185 6.86 22.07 8.09
CA GLU A 185 5.57 21.93 8.72
C GLU A 185 5.66 20.83 9.79
N ARG A 186 5.15 21.14 10.98
CA ARG A 186 4.99 20.20 12.10
C ARG A 186 4.63 18.82 11.56
N ARG A 187 5.39 17.79 11.95
CA ARG A 187 5.22 16.36 11.62
C ARG A 187 3.80 15.86 11.98
N LYS A 188 2.80 16.26 11.22
CA LYS A 188 1.40 15.87 11.42
C LYS A 188 1.13 14.66 10.54
N LEU A 189 1.05 13.50 11.18
CA LEU A 189 0.64 12.28 10.52
C LEU A 189 -0.84 12.38 10.11
N ASN A 190 -1.17 11.75 8.97
CA ASN A 190 -2.57 11.63 8.57
C ASN A 190 -3.31 10.72 9.57
N ASN A 191 -4.31 11.29 10.23
CA ASN A 191 -5.09 10.59 11.25
C ASN A 191 -6.36 9.94 10.68
N PHE A 192 -6.72 10.24 9.43
CA PHE A 192 -7.83 9.61 8.76
C PHE A 192 -7.44 8.20 8.28
N PRO A 193 -8.29 7.17 8.46
CA PRO A 193 -7.98 5.80 8.02
C PRO A 193 -7.72 5.75 6.52
N HIS A 194 -6.69 5.04 6.06
CA HIS A 194 -6.35 4.96 4.64
C HIS A 194 -7.40 4.14 3.83
N PRO A 195 -7.44 4.28 2.48
CA PRO A 195 -8.44 3.63 1.63
C PRO A 195 -8.17 2.17 1.20
N PHE A 196 -7.01 1.61 1.53
CA PHE A 196 -6.64 0.23 1.22
C PHE A 196 -7.49 -0.79 1.98
N LEU A 197 -7.87 -1.86 1.30
CA LEU A 197 -8.74 -2.93 1.80
C LEU A 197 -8.00 -4.26 1.87
#